data_AF-A0A9C8Q2F0-F1
#
_entry.id   AF-A0A9C8Q2F0-F1
#
_cell.length_a   1.000
_cell.length_b   1.000
_cell.length_c   1.000
_cell.angle_alpha   90.00
_cell.angle_beta   90.00
_cell.angle_gamma   90.00
#
_symmetry.space_group_name_H-M   'P 1'
#
loop_
_entity.id
_entity.type
_entity.pdbx_description
1 polymer ?
#
loop_
_entity_poly.entity_id
_entity_poly.type
_entity_poly.pdbx_seq_one_letter_code
_entity_poly.pdbx_strand_id
1 'polypeptide(L)' 'VTLGLPFVRTSPDHGTAFDIAGKGIANPTSMIEAIRLAYRMARN' A
#
# COMPACT_ATOMS: atom_id res chain seq x y z
N VAL A 1 -6.90 0.82 4.17
CA VAL A 1 -6.67 0.53 5.60
C VAL A 1 -7.62 -0.57 6.04
N THR A 2 -7.22 -1.44 6.97
CA THR A 2 -8.13 -2.43 7.57
C THR A 2 -8.33 -2.09 9.03
N LEU A 3 -9.59 -1.96 9.45
CA LEU A 3 -9.99 -1.66 10.83
C LEU A 3 -10.32 -2.95 11.57
N GLY A 4 -10.16 -2.94 12.91
CA GLY A 4 -10.52 -4.07 13.79
C GLY A 4 -9.42 -5.12 14.00
N LEU A 5 -8.24 -4.96 13.37
CA LEU A 5 -7.08 -5.82 13.65
C LEU A 5 -6.32 -5.32 14.89
N PRO A 6 -5.62 -6.21 15.62
CA PRO A 6 -4.79 -5.82 16.77
C PRO A 6 -3.46 -5.15 16.37
N PHE A 7 -3.27 -4.84 15.07
CA PHE A 7 -2.10 -4.15 14.55
C PHE A 7 -2.48 -3.29 13.32
N VAL A 8 -1.62 -2.33 12.99
CA VAL A 8 -1.81 -1.45 11.82
C VAL A 8 -1.63 -2.23 10.54
N ARG A 9 -2.64 -2.21 9.65
CA ARG A 9 -2.57 -2.78 8.31
C ARG A 9 -3.08 -1.80 7.25
N THR A 10 -2.21 -1.45 6.31
CA THR A 10 -2.54 -0.73 5.08
C THR A 10 -2.20 -1.61 3.87
N SER A 11 -2.60 -1.17 2.67
CA SER A 11 -2.37 -1.88 1.41
C SER A 11 -2.51 -0.86 0.27
N PRO A 12 -1.80 -1.03 -0.85
CA PRO A 12 -2.14 -0.33 -2.08
C PRO A 12 -3.58 -0.66 -2.52
N ASP A 13 -4.13 0.21 -3.35
CA ASP A 13 -5.51 0.17 -3.90
C ASP A 13 -5.63 -0.52 -5.27
N HIS A 14 -4.53 -1.08 -5.79
CA HIS A 14 -4.49 -1.80 -7.06
C HIS A 14 -4.23 -3.30 -6.89
N GLY A 15 -4.47 -4.06 -7.97
CA GLY A 15 -4.18 -5.49 -8.05
C GLY A 15 -2.73 -5.81 -8.45
N THR A 16 -2.50 -7.03 -8.97
CA THR A 16 -1.15 -7.56 -9.27
C THR A 16 -0.52 -7.02 -10.56
N ALA A 17 -1.33 -6.56 -11.52
CA ALA A 17 -0.86 -5.99 -12.78
C ALA A 17 0.17 -6.88 -13.53
N PHE A 18 -0.12 -8.18 -13.68
CA PHE A 18 0.80 -9.16 -14.29
C PHE A 18 1.19 -8.83 -15.73
N ASP A 19 0.32 -8.16 -16.47
CA ASP A 19 0.56 -7.68 -17.83
C ASP A 19 1.69 -6.64 -17.92
N ILE A 20 2.03 -5.96 -16.82
CA ILE A 20 3.11 -4.96 -16.76
C ILE A 20 4.26 -5.33 -15.81
N ALA A 21 4.23 -6.52 -15.22
CA ALA A 21 5.30 -6.99 -14.34
C ALA A 21 6.65 -7.01 -15.09
N GLY A 22 7.68 -6.42 -14.48
CA GLY A 22 9.03 -6.32 -15.05
C GLY A 22 9.21 -5.26 -16.16
N LYS A 23 8.16 -4.54 -16.56
CA LYS A 23 8.24 -3.52 -17.61
C LYS A 23 8.70 -2.13 -17.13
N GLY A 24 8.79 -1.92 -15.82
CA GLY A 24 9.23 -0.64 -15.24
C GLY A 24 8.22 0.51 -15.38
N ILE A 25 6.96 0.22 -15.74
CA ILE A 25 5.90 1.22 -16.00
C ILE A 25 4.81 1.28 -14.92
N ALA A 26 4.98 0.55 -13.81
CA ALA A 26 4.03 0.58 -12.71
C ALA A 26 4.06 1.95 -11.99
N ASN A 27 2.90 2.49 -11.65
CA ASN A 27 2.79 3.69 -10.82
C ASN A 27 2.89 3.32 -9.32
N PRO A 28 3.93 3.75 -8.58
CA PRO A 28 4.12 3.36 -7.19
C PRO A 28 3.35 4.20 -6.17
N THR A 29 2.64 5.27 -6.58
CA THR A 29 2.04 6.25 -5.66
C THR A 29 1.16 5.62 -4.59
N SER A 30 0.31 4.66 -4.96
CA SER A 30 -0.60 4.00 -4.03
C SER A 30 0.13 3.22 -2.92
N MET A 31 1.19 2.49 -3.28
CA MET A 31 2.02 1.77 -2.31
C MET A 31 2.75 2.73 -1.37
N ILE A 32 3.28 3.84 -1.91
CA ILE A 32 3.94 4.89 -1.11
C ILE A 32 2.96 5.47 -0.09
N GLU A 33 1.74 5.81 -0.50
CA GLU A 33 0.72 6.35 0.40
C GLU A 33 0.26 5.33 1.46
N ALA A 34 0.15 4.04 1.09
CA ALA A 34 -0.13 2.98 2.03
C ALA A 34 0.93 2.88 3.14
N ILE A 35 2.22 2.95 2.77
CA ILE A 35 3.34 2.93 3.73
C ILE A 35 3.31 4.18 4.61
N ARG A 36 3.15 5.37 4.03
CA ARG A 36 3.08 6.64 4.77
C ARG A 36 1.94 6.65 5.77
N LEU A 37 0.78 6.13 5.37
CA LEU A 37 -0.37 6.02 6.27
C LEU A 37 -0.09 5.06 7.43
N ALA A 38 0.52 3.89 7.16
CA ALA A 38 0.90 2.96 8.22
C ALA A 38 1.86 3.60 9.23
N TYR A 39 2.87 4.32 8.74
CA TYR A 39 3.80 5.07 9.58
C TYR A 39 3.11 6.10 10.47
N ARG A 40 2.18 6.90 9.91
CA ARG A 40 1.40 7.87 10.69
C ARG A 40 0.56 7.17 11.75
N MET A 41 -0.15 6.10 11.40
CA MET A 41 -0.99 5.35 12.34
C MET A 41 -0.19 4.67 13.46
N ALA A 42 1.04 4.22 13.17
CA ALA A 42 1.91 3.59 14.18
C ALA A 42 2.57 4.59 15.14
N ARG A 43 2.54 5.89 14.80
CA ARG A 43 3.09 6.98 15.62
C ARG A 43 2.03 7.77 16.39
N ASN A 44 0.75 7.45 16.19
CA ASN A 44 -0.39 8.02 16.91
C ASN A 44 -0.70 7.18 18.15
#